data_AF-A0A265QAE0-F1
#
_entry.id   AF-A0A265QAE0-F1
#
_cell.length_a   1.000
_cell.length_b   1.000
_cell.length_c   1.000
_cell.angle_alpha   90.00
_cell.angle_beta   90.00
_cell.angle_gamma   90.00
#
_symmetry.space_group_name_H-M   'P 1'
#
loop_
_entity.id
_entity.type
_entity.pdbx_description
1 polymer ?
#
loop_
_entity_poly.entity_id
_entity_poly.type
_entity_poly.pdbx_seq_one_letter_code
_entity_poly.pdbx_strand_id
1 'polypeptide(L)'
;MNESIKRLIKANTNINFNSVANESGVSKATLYNNLDIRERIEALKRQQSQVPIPKQVKREMDDNNKDAIIASLKRKIKKLEEENKQLREQVKISYADIYKNI
;
A
#
# COMPACT_ATOMS: atom_id res chain seq x y z
N MET A 1 17.37 -11.58 24.13
CA MET A 1 16.45 -12.25 23.16
C MET A 1 15.00 -12.30 23.66
N ASN A 2 14.71 -12.82 24.85
CA ASN A 2 13.33 -12.81 25.38
C ASN A 2 12.84 -11.41 25.78
N GLU A 3 13.70 -10.59 26.41
CA GLU A 3 13.35 -9.22 26.80
C GLU A 3 13.09 -8.30 25.59
N SER A 4 13.86 -8.47 24.51
CA SER A 4 13.63 -7.76 23.24
C SER A 4 12.28 -8.11 22.62
N ILE A 5 11.88 -9.39 22.66
CA ILE A 5 10.55 -9.79 22.20
C ILE A 5 9.45 -9.14 23.06
N LYS A 6 9.60 -9.12 24.39
CA LYS A 6 8.65 -8.44 25.29
C LYS A 6 8.56 -6.93 25.00
N ARG A 7 9.68 -6.26 24.71
CA ARG A 7 9.70 -4.84 24.32
C ARG A 7 8.96 -4.61 23.00
N LEU A 8 9.19 -5.44 21.99
CA LEU A 8 8.49 -5.35 20.70
C LEU A 8 6.98 -5.58 20.82
N ILE A 9 6.56 -6.48 21.72
CA ILE A 9 5.14 -6.70 22.07
C ILE A 9 4.56 -5.44 22.72
N LYS A 10 5.22 -4.88 23.74
CA LYS A 10 4.76 -3.65 24.42
C LYS A 10 4.71 -2.44 23.50
N ALA A 11 5.65 -2.33 22.56
CA ALA A 11 5.71 -1.27 21.57
C ALA A 11 4.69 -1.43 20.42
N ASN A 12 3.96 -2.55 20.39
CA ASN A 12 3.02 -2.92 19.32
C ASN A 12 3.66 -2.82 17.92
N THR A 13 4.91 -3.26 17.84
CA THR A 13 5.72 -3.26 16.62
C THR A 13 5.74 -4.65 16.00
N ASN A 14 6.03 -4.73 14.70
CA ASN A 14 6.04 -6.00 13.97
C ASN A 14 7.14 -6.94 14.49
N ILE A 15 6.76 -8.14 14.91
CA ILE A 15 7.66 -9.15 15.44
C ILE A 15 8.08 -10.06 14.29
N ASN A 16 9.33 -9.92 13.86
CA ASN A 16 9.98 -10.77 12.88
C ASN A 16 11.47 -10.94 13.23
N PHE A 17 12.17 -11.86 12.58
CA PHE A 17 13.58 -12.12 12.86
C PHE A 17 14.47 -10.88 12.71
N ASN A 18 14.14 -9.96 11.81
CA ASN A 18 14.91 -8.74 11.62
C ASN A 18 14.69 -7.75 12.78
N SER A 19 13.44 -7.54 13.19
CA SER A 19 13.13 -6.64 14.31
C SER A 19 13.68 -7.16 15.62
N VAL A 20 13.60 -8.48 15.86
CA VAL A 20 14.20 -9.09 17.05
C VAL A 20 15.72 -9.02 17.02
N ALA A 21 16.36 -9.26 15.87
CA ALA A 21 17.81 -9.14 15.71
C ALA A 21 18.29 -7.71 16.02
N ASN A 22 17.62 -6.72 15.44
CA ASN A 22 17.95 -5.31 15.66
C ASN A 22 17.74 -4.90 17.13
N GLU A 23 16.63 -5.32 17.75
CA GLU A 23 16.30 -4.96 19.13
C GLU A 23 17.21 -5.63 20.16
N SER A 24 17.66 -6.87 19.88
CA SER A 24 18.56 -7.60 20.78
C SER A 24 20.05 -7.45 20.46
N GLY A 25 20.38 -6.75 19.37
CA GLY A 25 21.76 -6.58 18.91
C GLY A 25 22.45 -7.89 18.48
N VAL A 26 21.68 -8.93 18.17
CA VAL A 26 22.22 -10.24 17.78
C VAL A 26 22.02 -10.51 16.29
N SER A 27 22.89 -11.33 15.71
CA SER A 27 22.74 -11.74 14.32
C SER A 27 21.50 -12.63 14.12
N LYS A 28 20.95 -12.63 12.90
CA LYS A 28 19.85 -13.56 12.54
C LYS A 28 20.27 -15.03 12.68
N ALA A 29 21.53 -15.35 12.39
CA ALA A 29 22.07 -16.70 12.56
C ALA A 29 21.96 -17.16 14.02
N THR A 30 22.24 -16.26 14.97
CA THR A 30 22.06 -16.52 16.40
C THR A 30 20.60 -16.80 16.74
N LEU A 31 19.63 -16.11 16.11
CA LEU A 31 18.20 -16.38 16.33
C LEU A 31 17.75 -17.70 15.71
N TYR A 32 18.29 -18.09 14.56
CA TYR A 32 17.95 -19.36 13.90
C TYR A 32 18.55 -20.58 14.62
N ASN A 33 19.72 -20.43 15.23
CA ASN A 33 20.40 -21.50 15.96
C ASN A 33 19.69 -21.83 17.28
N ASN A 34 18.86 -20.93 17.81
CA ASN A 34 18.09 -21.15 19.03
C ASN A 34 16.65 -21.54 18.68
N LEU A 35 16.35 -22.84 18.76
CA LEU A 35 15.05 -23.39 18.36
C LEU A 35 13.88 -22.74 19.12
N ASP A 36 14.00 -22.60 20.44
CA ASP A 36 12.97 -21.99 21.30
C ASP A 36 12.66 -20.54 20.90
N ILE A 37 13.68 -19.77 20.53
CA ILE A 37 13.54 -18.38 20.11
C ILE A 37 12.89 -18.32 18.73
N ARG A 38 13.30 -19.20 17.82
CA ARG A 38 12.71 -19.31 16.49
C ARG A 38 11.23 -19.61 16.57
N GLU A 39 10.84 -20.65 17.29
CA GLU A 39 9.43 -21.05 17.46
C GLU A 39 8.61 -19.92 18.07
N ARG A 40 9.17 -19.24 19.07
CA ARG A 40 8.49 -18.12 19.72
C ARG A 40 8.28 -16.93 18.78
N ILE A 41 9.28 -16.57 17.97
CA ILE A 41 9.16 -15.51 16.97
C ILE A 41 8.12 -15.90 15.91
N GLU A 42 8.13 -17.14 15.43
CA GLU A 42 7.15 -17.63 14.44
C GLU A 42 5.72 -17.65 15.00
N ALA A 43 5.52 -18.11 16.23
CA ALA A 43 4.22 -18.11 16.90
C ALA A 43 3.68 -16.69 17.07
N LEU A 44 4.51 -15.76 17.55
CA LEU A 44 4.13 -14.36 17.74
C LEU A 44 3.85 -13.64 16.41
N LYS A 45 4.62 -13.95 15.35
CA LYS A 45 4.38 -13.42 14.01
C LYS A 45 3.02 -13.88 13.47
N ARG A 46 2.67 -15.16 13.65
CA ARG A 46 1.35 -15.70 13.28
C ARG A 46 0.25 -15.02 14.07
N GLN A 47 0.42 -14.87 15.38
CA GLN A 47 -0.55 -14.20 16.24
C GLN A 47 -0.77 -12.73 15.84
N GLN A 48 0.30 -11.98 15.53
CA GLN A 48 0.18 -10.60 15.02
C GLN A 48 -0.47 -10.52 13.64
N SER A 49 -0.32 -11.53 12.78
CA SER A 49 -0.97 -11.52 11.46
C SER A 49 -2.48 -11.76 11.52
N GLN A 50 -2.97 -12.40 12.59
CA GLN A 50 -4.39 -12.72 12.78
C GLN A 50 -5.15 -11.62 13.54
N VAL A 51 -4.43 -10.69 14.18
CA VAL A 51 -5.03 -9.56 14.90
C VAL A 51 -4.87 -8.32 14.03
N PRO A 52 -5.96 -7.69 13.55
CA PRO A 52 -5.87 -6.44 12.79
C PRO A 52 -5.22 -5.37 13.67
N ILE A 53 -3.97 -5.03 13.40
CA ILE A 53 -3.27 -4.00 14.16
C ILE A 53 -3.91 -2.66 13.76
N PRO A 54 -4.20 -1.72 14.70
CA PRO A 54 -4.81 -0.43 14.36
C PRO A 54 -4.06 0.36 13.27
N LYS A 55 -2.75 0.15 13.14
CA LYS A 55 -1.93 0.72 12.05
C LYS A 55 -2.18 0.07 10.68
N GLN A 56 -2.49 -1.22 10.63
CA GLN A 56 -2.89 -1.91 9.39
C GLN A 56 -4.28 -1.46 8.96
N VAL A 57 -5.25 -1.39 9.89
CA VAL A 57 -6.60 -0.90 9.60
C VAL A 57 -6.57 0.54 9.05
N LYS A 58 -5.75 1.43 9.64
CA LYS A 58 -5.57 2.78 9.12
C LYS A 58 -4.95 2.81 7.71
N ARG A 59 -3.96 1.95 7.42
CA ARG A 59 -3.34 1.85 6.09
C ARG A 59 -4.32 1.30 5.05
N GLU A 60 -5.11 0.28 5.40
CA GLU A 60 -6.12 -0.29 4.51
C GLU A 60 -7.24 0.72 4.21
N MET A 61 -7.66 1.52 5.19
CA MET A 61 -8.59 2.64 4.96
C MET A 61 -7.99 3.71 4.02
N ASP A 62 -6.71 4.06 4.21
CA ASP A 62 -6.02 5.00 3.32
C ASP A 62 -5.85 4.47 1.90
N ASP A 63 -5.57 3.17 1.74
CA ASP A 63 -5.39 2.55 0.43
C ASP A 63 -6.73 2.40 -0.33
N ASN A 64 -7.82 2.06 0.35
CA ASN A 64 -9.16 2.08 -0.25
C ASN A 64 -9.58 3.48 -0.72
N ASN A 65 -9.20 4.53 0.02
CA ASN A 65 -9.41 5.91 -0.40
C ASN A 65 -8.59 6.27 -1.65
N LYS A 66 -7.36 5.76 -1.78
CA LYS A 66 -6.55 5.97 -3.00
C LYS A 66 -7.18 5.31 -4.21
N ASP A 67 -7.70 4.09 -4.08
CA ASP A 67 -8.35 3.40 -5.20
C ASP A 67 -9.61 4.13 -5.68
N ALA A 68 -10.42 4.65 -4.74
CA ALA A 68 -11.57 5.48 -5.07
C ALA A 68 -11.17 6.78 -5.79
N ILE A 69 -10.10 7.44 -5.34
CA ILE A 69 -9.56 8.64 -5.98
C ILE A 69 -9.03 8.32 -7.38
N ILE A 70 -8.29 7.22 -7.54
CA ILE A 70 -7.76 6.77 -8.83
C ILE A 70 -8.90 6.49 -9.81
N ALA A 71 -9.95 5.79 -9.37
CA ALA A 71 -11.11 5.50 -10.22
C ALA A 71 -11.83 6.78 -10.66
N SER A 72 -12.01 7.74 -9.74
CA SER A 72 -12.61 9.04 -10.03
C SER A 72 -11.79 9.84 -11.05
N LEU A 73 -10.47 9.92 -10.86
CA LEU A 73 -9.56 10.61 -11.78
C LEU A 73 -9.55 9.98 -13.17
N LYS A 74 -9.50 8.65 -13.27
CA LYS A 74 -9.59 7.93 -14.55
C LYS A 74 -10.88 8.25 -15.30
N ARG A 75 -12.03 8.31 -14.60
CA ARG A 75 -13.32 8.70 -15.21
C ARG A 75 -13.28 10.13 -15.73
N LYS A 76 -12.69 11.06 -14.97
CA LYS A 76 -12.58 12.47 -15.39
C LYS A 76 -11.68 12.62 -16.62
N ILE A 77 -10.55 11.93 -16.67
CA ILE A 77 -9.64 11.93 -17.84
C ILE A 77 -10.39 11.43 -19.08
N LYS A 78 -11.05 10.27 -18.99
CA LYS A 78 -11.80 9.71 -20.12
C LYS A 78 -12.88 10.66 -20.63
N LYS A 79 -13.60 11.34 -19.72
CA LYS A 79 -14.62 12.32 -20.09
C LYS A 79 -14.00 13.51 -20.83
N LEU A 80 -12.90 14.06 -20.31
CA LEU A 80 -12.21 15.18 -20.93
C LEU A 80 -11.61 14.82 -22.30
N GLU A 81 -11.07 13.61 -22.45
CA GLU A 81 -10.54 13.12 -23.73
C GLU A 81 -11.64 13.02 -24.80
N GLU A 82 -12.80 12.49 -24.43
CA GLU A 82 -13.96 12.38 -25.33
C GLU A 82 -14.49 13.78 -25.72
N GLU A 83 -14.65 14.69 -24.76
CA GLU A 83 -15.05 16.08 -25.03
C GLU A 83 -14.04 16.78 -25.95
N ASN A 84 -12.74 16.61 -25.71
CA ASN A 84 -11.71 17.21 -26.55
C ASN A 84 -11.75 16.68 -27.99
N LYS A 85 -11.98 15.37 -28.14
CA LYS A 85 -12.14 14.75 -29.46
C LYS A 85 -13.36 15.30 -30.21
N GLN A 86 -14.50 15.41 -29.53
CA GLN A 86 -15.73 15.95 -30.12
C GLN A 86 -15.56 17.41 -30.54
N LEU A 87 -14.94 18.24 -29.70
CA LEU A 87 -14.66 19.64 -30.01
C LEU A 87 -13.73 19.77 -31.22
N ARG A 88 -12.67 18.95 -31.30
CA ARG A 88 -11.77 18.93 -32.46
C ARG A 88 -12.48 18.55 -33.75
N GLU A 89 -13.41 17.60 -33.70
CA GLU A 89 -14.20 17.20 -34.87
C GLU A 89 -15.16 18.32 -35.31
N GLN A 90 -15.86 18.95 -34.37
CA GLN A 90 -16.74 20.10 -34.66
C GLN A 90 -15.96 21.25 -35.31
N VAL A 91 -14.76 21.54 -34.80
CA VAL A 91 -13.87 22.56 -35.39
C VAL A 91 -13.50 22.20 -36.82
N LYS A 92 -13.13 20.93 -37.08
CA LYS A 92 -12.77 20.46 -38.42
C LYS A 92 -13.93 20.58 -39.42
N ILE A 93 -15.14 20.20 -39.01
CA ILE A 93 -16.36 20.32 -39.82
C ILE A 93 -16.64 21.79 -40.13
N SER A 94 -16.61 22.66 -39.10
CA SER A 94 -16.85 24.09 -39.26
C SER A 94 -15.86 24.75 -40.23
N TYR A 95 -14.57 24.41 -40.18
CA TYR A 95 -13.61 24.88 -41.16
C TYR A 95 -13.94 24.41 -42.58
N ALA A 96 -14.29 23.14 -42.77
CA ALA A 96 -14.65 22.62 -44.09
C ALA A 96 -15.90 23.32 -44.68
N ASP A 97 -16.88 23.65 -43.85
CA ASP A 97 -18.09 24.36 -44.27
C ASP A 97 -17.80 25.82 -44.66
N ILE A 98 -16.87 26.49 -43.98
CA ILE A 98 -16.43 27.84 -44.37
C ILE A 98 -15.79 27.81 -45.76
N TYR A 99 -14.91 26.84 -46.04
CA TYR A 99 -14.24 26.73 -47.34
C TYR A 99 -15.17 26.32 -48.49
N LYS A 100 -16.28 25.64 -48.22
CA LYS A 100 -17.29 25.31 -49.25
C LYS A 100 -18.16 26.50 -49.65
N ASN A 101 -18.26 27.51 -48.80
CA ASN A 101 -19.12 28.68 -49.00
C ASN A 101 -18.34 29.90 -49.55
N ILE A 102 -17.10 29.70 -49.99
CA ILE A 102 -16.25 30.65 -50.72
C ILE A 102 -16.11 30.13 -52.15
#